data_AF-A0A832VWQ4-F1
#
_entry.id   AF-A0A832VWQ4-F1
#
_cell.length_a   1.000
_cell.length_b   1.000
_cell.length_c   1.000
_cell.angle_alpha   90.00
_cell.angle_beta   90.00
_cell.angle_gamma   90.00
#
_symmetry.space_group_name_H-M   'P 1'
#
loop_
_entity.id
_entity.type
_entity.pdbx_description
1 polymer ?
#
loop_
_entity_poly.entity_id
_entity_poly.type
_entity_poly.pdbx_seq_one_letter_code
_entity_poly.pdbx_strand_id
1 'polypeptide(L)'
;MSELLRALVLLLVGCATLSTGCVQPQEPTYLNESLRIAEQFIRTAPTFAYDGDESTLTLVDSNQLSPSSWEFTFTFQSRTAGYGNRAGMMVAQVLTNHTAVIRVEDGDVVYAVYDGVWDELNQRMIEE
;
A
#
# COMPACT_ATOMS: atom_id res chain seq x y z
N MET A 1 49.99 19.51 -44.45
CA MET A 1 50.63 19.10 -43.19
C MET A 1 50.37 20.20 -42.17
N SER A 2 49.76 19.98 -41.02
CA SER A 2 49.11 18.83 -40.41
C SER A 2 48.91 19.25 -38.94
N GLU A 3 47.86 18.75 -38.32
CA GLU A 3 47.64 18.66 -36.87
C GLU A 3 47.27 19.89 -36.03
N LEU A 4 47.42 21.15 -36.43
CA LEU A 4 47.04 22.27 -35.53
C LEU A 4 45.60 22.80 -35.70
N LEU A 5 44.92 22.40 -36.77
CA LEU A 5 43.52 22.76 -37.04
C LEU A 5 42.60 21.52 -36.93
N ARG A 6 42.71 20.81 -35.80
CA ARG A 6 41.81 19.69 -35.45
C ARG A 6 41.09 19.88 -34.11
N ALA A 7 41.35 20.99 -33.41
CA ALA A 7 40.68 21.30 -32.13
C ALA A 7 39.36 22.09 -32.31
N LEU A 8 39.03 22.48 -33.53
CA LEU A 8 37.85 23.26 -33.85
C LEU A 8 37.21 22.62 -35.07
N VAL A 9 35.93 22.25 -34.96
CA VAL A 9 35.10 21.54 -35.95
C VAL A 9 35.08 20.02 -35.80
N LEU A 10 34.04 19.54 -35.12
CA LEU A 10 33.26 18.29 -35.29
C LEU A 10 32.69 17.92 -33.89
N LEU A 11 31.74 18.66 -33.30
CA LEU A 11 30.32 18.64 -33.66
C LEU A 11 29.98 17.58 -34.72
N LEU A 12 29.67 16.35 -34.29
CA LEU A 12 28.71 15.41 -34.89
C LEU A 12 28.86 14.03 -34.23
N VAL A 13 27.77 13.56 -33.63
CA VAL A 13 27.39 12.13 -33.47
C VAL A 13 28.35 11.25 -32.66
N GLY A 14 27.98 10.97 -31.41
CA GLY A 14 28.70 9.96 -30.63
C GLY A 14 28.20 9.71 -29.21
N CYS A 15 26.89 9.71 -28.96
CA CYS A 15 26.35 9.15 -27.72
C CYS A 15 25.51 7.91 -28.04
N ALA A 16 26.17 6.90 -28.64
CA ALA A 16 25.66 5.54 -28.64
C ALA A 16 26.15 4.88 -27.34
N THR A 17 25.55 5.23 -26.21
CA THR A 17 25.73 4.44 -24.98
C THR A 17 24.86 3.19 -25.14
N LEU A 18 25.51 2.13 -25.63
CA LEU A 18 24.92 0.80 -25.66
C LEU A 18 24.50 0.40 -24.24
N SER A 19 23.25 0.02 -24.15
CA SER A 19 22.55 -0.55 -23.02
C SER A 19 23.32 -1.72 -22.40
N THR A 20 23.87 -1.50 -21.22
CA THR A 20 23.82 -2.50 -20.13
C THR A 20 23.51 -1.76 -18.84
N GLY A 21 22.37 -1.07 -18.82
CA GLY A 21 21.69 -0.80 -17.57
C GLY A 21 21.27 -2.15 -17.02
N CYS A 22 22.10 -2.75 -16.15
CA CYS A 22 21.57 -3.69 -15.19
C CYS A 22 20.57 -2.91 -14.35
N VAL A 23 19.27 -3.03 -14.68
CA VAL A 23 18.19 -2.60 -13.81
C VAL A 23 18.41 -3.36 -12.51
N GLN A 24 18.85 -2.65 -11.47
CA GLN A 24 18.98 -3.24 -10.15
C GLN A 24 17.56 -3.59 -9.66
N PRO A 25 17.35 -4.74 -8.99
CA PRO A 25 16.05 -5.06 -8.39
C PRO A 25 15.63 -3.91 -7.46
N GLN A 26 14.59 -3.17 -7.83
CA GLN A 26 14.05 -2.07 -7.02
C GLN A 26 13.11 -2.63 -5.94
N GLU A 27 13.57 -3.61 -5.17
CA GLU A 27 12.78 -4.32 -4.16
C GLU A 27 12.50 -3.50 -2.87
N PRO A 28 13.41 -2.68 -2.31
CA PRO A 28 13.15 -2.02 -1.02
C PRO A 28 12.24 -0.79 -1.12
N THR A 29 12.00 -0.24 -2.31
CA THR A 29 11.18 0.97 -2.49
C THR A 29 9.68 0.65 -2.49
N TYR A 30 9.27 -0.41 -3.18
CA TYR A 30 7.84 -0.74 -3.30
C TYR A 30 7.23 -1.22 -1.99
N LEU A 31 7.96 -2.01 -1.18
CA LEU A 31 7.47 -2.43 0.13
C LEU A 31 7.14 -1.24 1.04
N ASN A 32 8.12 -0.36 1.27
CA ASN A 32 7.96 0.77 2.19
C ASN A 32 6.83 1.71 1.75
N GLU A 33 6.72 1.95 0.44
CA GLU A 33 5.67 2.79 -0.10
C GLU A 33 4.29 2.12 -0.01
N SER A 34 4.19 0.84 -0.37
CA SER A 34 2.94 0.08 -0.26
C SER A 34 2.47 -0.03 1.18
N LEU A 35 3.39 -0.26 2.13
CA LEU A 35 3.07 -0.28 3.55
C LEU A 35 2.55 1.07 4.03
N ARG A 36 3.22 2.17 3.65
CA ARG A 36 2.79 3.54 3.97
C ARG A 36 1.36 3.82 3.46
N ILE A 37 1.05 3.37 2.24
CA ILE A 37 -0.28 3.49 1.63
C ILE A 37 -1.31 2.67 2.43
N ALA A 38 -0.98 1.43 2.78
CA ALA A 38 -1.87 0.57 3.57
C ALA A 38 -2.12 1.13 4.99
N GLU A 39 -1.10 1.64 5.66
CA GLU A 39 -1.20 2.29 6.98
C GLU A 39 -2.06 3.57 6.95
N GLN A 40 -1.93 4.36 5.88
CA GLN A 40 -2.75 5.55 5.68
C GLN A 40 -4.22 5.16 5.42
N PHE A 41 -4.44 4.13 4.60
CA PHE A 41 -5.77 3.61 4.32
C PHE A 41 -6.46 3.14 5.59
N ILE A 42 -5.85 2.23 6.37
CA ILE A 42 -6.50 1.68 7.57
C ILE A 42 -6.88 2.77 8.56
N ARG A 43 -6.03 3.80 8.77
CA ARG A 43 -6.31 4.91 9.69
C ARG A 43 -7.48 5.79 9.27
N THR A 44 -7.81 5.81 7.98
CA THR A 44 -8.87 6.64 7.40
C THR A 44 -10.09 5.82 6.96
N ALA A 45 -9.98 4.49 6.98
CA ALA A 45 -11.05 3.57 6.63
C ALA A 45 -12.22 3.69 7.62
N PRO A 46 -13.48 3.69 7.15
CA PRO A 46 -14.66 3.89 7.99
C PRO A 46 -14.72 3.02 9.25
N THR A 47 -14.30 1.76 9.18
CA THR A 47 -14.34 0.86 10.34
C THR A 47 -13.42 1.34 11.46
N PHE A 48 -12.16 1.62 11.14
CA PHE A 48 -11.16 2.07 12.11
C PHE A 48 -11.41 3.52 12.54
N ALA A 49 -11.76 4.40 11.61
CA ALA A 49 -11.98 5.82 11.87
C ALA A 49 -13.18 6.09 12.80
N TYR A 50 -14.16 5.17 12.84
CA TYR A 50 -15.30 5.31 13.74
C TYR A 50 -14.87 5.22 15.22
N ASP A 51 -14.11 4.19 15.57
CA ASP A 51 -13.80 3.89 16.99
C ASP A 51 -12.60 2.96 17.23
N GLY A 52 -11.71 2.82 16.26
CA GLY A 52 -10.47 2.07 16.37
C GLY A 52 -9.50 2.70 17.39
N ASP A 53 -8.78 1.85 18.11
CA ASP A 53 -7.73 2.25 19.04
C ASP A 53 -6.36 2.22 18.36
N GLU A 54 -5.87 3.40 18.06
CA GLU A 54 -4.54 3.67 17.47
C GLU A 54 -3.40 2.94 18.20
N SER A 55 -3.48 2.78 19.53
CA SER A 55 -2.43 2.11 20.31
C SER A 55 -2.38 0.58 20.09
N THR A 56 -3.42 0.01 19.47
CA THR A 56 -3.53 -1.42 19.21
C THR A 56 -3.30 -1.79 17.74
N LEU A 57 -3.24 -0.79 16.85
CA LEU A 57 -3.01 -1.01 15.43
C LEU A 57 -1.60 -1.56 15.20
N THR A 58 -1.53 -2.81 14.74
CA THR A 58 -0.29 -3.56 14.58
C THR A 58 -0.26 -4.23 13.22
N LEU A 59 0.83 -4.08 12.48
CA LEU A 59 1.14 -4.93 11.31
C LEU A 59 1.59 -6.30 11.82
N VAL A 60 0.88 -7.36 11.46
CA VAL A 60 1.19 -8.73 11.91
C VAL A 60 1.73 -9.63 10.80
N ASP A 61 1.50 -9.29 9.53
CA ASP A 61 2.06 -10.01 8.39
C ASP A 61 2.20 -9.12 7.14
N SER A 62 3.16 -9.44 6.28
CA SER A 62 3.41 -8.78 5.00
C SER A 62 3.84 -9.82 3.96
N ASN A 63 3.10 -9.89 2.85
CA ASN A 63 3.33 -10.86 1.79
C ASN A 63 3.47 -10.15 0.43
N GLN A 64 4.54 -10.45 -0.30
CA GLN A 64 4.74 -9.95 -1.66
C GLN A 64 4.00 -10.87 -2.64
N LEU A 65 3.06 -10.31 -3.40
CA LEU A 65 2.31 -11.05 -4.41
C LEU A 65 2.94 -10.88 -5.80
N SER A 66 3.54 -9.72 -6.07
CA SER A 66 4.29 -9.39 -7.28
C SER A 66 5.28 -8.25 -7.01
N PRO A 67 6.16 -7.86 -7.96
CA PRO A 67 7.10 -6.75 -7.75
C PRO A 67 6.45 -5.42 -7.32
N SER A 68 5.22 -5.16 -7.75
CA SER A 68 4.45 -3.95 -7.42
C SER A 68 3.15 -4.24 -6.65
N SER A 69 2.99 -5.46 -6.11
CA SER A 69 1.81 -5.89 -5.36
C SER A 69 2.19 -6.48 -4.00
N TRP A 70 1.60 -5.92 -2.95
CA TRP A 70 1.81 -6.34 -1.57
C TRP A 70 0.48 -6.53 -0.85
N GLU A 71 0.42 -7.54 0.00
CA GLU A 71 -0.67 -7.79 0.92
C GLU A 71 -0.16 -7.63 2.35
N PHE A 72 -0.90 -6.90 3.16
CA PHE A 72 -0.59 -6.61 4.55
C PHE A 72 -1.73 -7.05 5.44
N THR A 73 -1.41 -7.74 6.52
CA THR A 73 -2.38 -8.08 7.56
C THR A 73 -2.13 -7.22 8.78
N PHE A 74 -3.16 -6.47 9.18
CA PHE A 74 -3.16 -5.67 10.40
C PHE A 74 -4.15 -6.24 11.41
N THR A 75 -3.86 -6.03 12.68
CA THR A 75 -4.83 -6.24 13.76
C THR A 75 -5.02 -4.95 14.54
N PHE A 76 -6.24 -4.70 15.02
CA PHE A 76 -6.56 -3.57 15.90
C PHE A 76 -7.81 -3.86 16.74
N GLN A 77 -8.07 -3.03 17.75
CA GLN A 77 -9.27 -3.05 18.56
C GLN A 77 -10.20 -1.87 18.24
N SER A 78 -11.50 -2.14 18.14
CA SER A 78 -12.58 -1.14 18.14
C SER A 78 -13.28 -1.10 19.51
N ARG A 79 -13.87 0.04 19.88
CA ARG A 79 -14.64 0.18 21.13
C ARG A 79 -16.08 -0.34 21.06
N THR A 80 -16.55 -0.63 19.86
CA THR A 80 -17.89 -1.13 19.55
C THR A 80 -17.80 -2.28 18.56
N ALA A 81 -18.86 -3.07 18.51
CA ALA A 81 -19.00 -4.12 17.50
C ALA A 81 -19.36 -3.55 16.12
N GLY A 82 -19.03 -4.32 15.08
CA GLY A 82 -19.47 -4.09 13.71
C GLY A 82 -18.43 -3.41 12.81
N TYR A 83 -18.88 -3.02 11.62
CA TYR A 83 -18.04 -2.54 10.53
C TYR A 83 -18.57 -1.22 9.94
N GLY A 84 -17.73 -0.56 9.16
CA GLY A 84 -18.04 0.67 8.45
C GLY A 84 -18.34 1.86 9.34
N ASN A 85 -18.94 2.91 8.77
CA ASN A 85 -19.43 4.03 9.56
C ASN A 85 -20.76 3.68 10.23
N ARG A 86 -20.78 3.72 11.56
CA ARG A 86 -21.93 3.37 12.41
C ARG A 86 -22.59 4.58 13.07
N ALA A 87 -22.29 5.80 12.60
CA ALA A 87 -22.85 7.02 13.17
C ALA A 87 -24.39 7.01 13.14
N GLY A 88 -25.01 7.29 14.29
CA GLY A 88 -26.46 7.29 14.44
C GLY A 88 -27.09 5.91 14.65
N MET A 89 -26.31 4.83 14.66
CA MET A 89 -26.79 3.49 15.00
C MET A 89 -26.64 3.20 16.49
N MET A 90 -27.56 2.45 17.06
CA MET A 90 -27.43 1.90 18.40
C MET A 90 -26.50 0.68 18.34
N VAL A 91 -25.24 0.84 18.75
CA VAL A 91 -24.21 -0.22 18.75
C VAL A 91 -23.85 -0.65 20.16
N ALA A 92 -23.46 -1.92 20.31
CA ALA A 92 -22.97 -2.44 21.58
C ALA A 92 -21.56 -1.90 21.89
N GLN A 93 -21.34 -1.42 23.11
CA GLN A 93 -20.02 -0.99 23.60
C GLN A 93 -19.23 -2.21 24.07
N VAL A 94 -18.59 -2.88 23.12
CA VAL A 94 -17.76 -4.06 23.35
C VAL A 94 -16.43 -3.89 22.61
N LEU A 95 -15.34 -4.14 23.31
CA LEU A 95 -14.01 -4.19 22.70
C LEU A 95 -14.00 -5.33 21.69
N THR A 96 -13.79 -5.00 20.42
CA THR A 96 -13.82 -5.96 19.31
C THR A 96 -12.46 -5.97 18.63
N ASN A 97 -11.83 -7.14 18.57
CA ASN A 97 -10.61 -7.33 17.80
C ASN A 97 -10.98 -7.50 16.32
N HIS A 98 -10.30 -6.79 15.44
CA HIS A 98 -10.42 -6.94 14.00
C HIS A 98 -9.10 -7.36 13.38
N THR A 99 -9.19 -8.13 12.30
CA THR A 99 -8.09 -8.45 11.39
C THR A 99 -8.41 -7.84 10.03
N ALA A 100 -7.56 -6.94 9.54
CA ALA A 100 -7.71 -6.30 8.24
C ALA A 100 -6.65 -6.81 7.27
N VAL A 101 -7.10 -7.34 6.13
CA VAL A 101 -6.24 -7.75 5.01
C VAL A 101 -6.34 -6.69 3.92
N ILE A 102 -5.23 -6.00 3.66
CA ILE A 102 -5.16 -4.87 2.71
C ILE A 102 -4.16 -5.20 1.62
N ARG A 103 -4.58 -5.08 0.35
CA ARG A 103 -3.70 -5.23 -0.80
C ARG A 103 -3.47 -3.90 -1.50
N VAL A 104 -2.20 -3.61 -1.75
CA VAL A 104 -1.75 -2.47 -2.53
C VAL A 104 -1.15 -2.97 -3.83
N GLU A 105 -1.64 -2.48 -4.95
CA GLU A 105 -1.17 -2.81 -6.30
C GLU A 105 -0.87 -1.52 -7.06
N ASP A 106 0.35 -1.38 -7.58
CA ASP A 106 0.80 -0.22 -8.36
C ASP A 106 0.56 1.14 -7.66
N GLY A 107 0.54 1.14 -6.33
CA GLY A 107 0.32 2.34 -5.50
C GLY A 107 -1.13 2.58 -5.08
N ASP A 108 -2.08 1.72 -5.46
CA ASP A 108 -3.49 1.84 -5.13
C ASP A 108 -3.95 0.71 -4.21
N VAL A 109 -4.83 1.03 -3.24
CA VAL A 109 -5.50 0.00 -2.44
C VAL A 109 -6.62 -0.63 -3.26
N VAL A 110 -6.42 -1.89 -3.67
CA VAL A 110 -7.35 -2.61 -4.54
C VAL A 110 -8.19 -3.67 -3.80
N TYR A 111 -7.80 -4.00 -2.58
CA TYR A 111 -8.50 -4.95 -1.72
C TYR A 111 -8.37 -4.52 -0.27
N ALA A 112 -9.48 -4.49 0.46
CA ALA A 112 -9.47 -4.32 1.91
C ALA A 112 -10.62 -5.11 2.53
N VAL A 113 -10.30 -6.21 3.20
CA VAL A 113 -11.30 -7.08 3.82
C VAL A 113 -11.03 -7.26 5.30
N TYR A 114 -12.05 -6.99 6.11
CA TYR A 114 -11.99 -7.05 7.55
C TYR A 114 -12.69 -8.31 8.02
N ASP A 115 -12.02 -9.04 8.91
CA ASP A 115 -12.45 -10.31 9.51
C ASP A 115 -12.86 -11.39 8.50
N GLY A 116 -12.41 -11.27 7.25
CA GLY A 116 -12.78 -12.16 6.14
C GLY A 116 -14.21 -12.00 5.63
N VAL A 117 -15.00 -11.08 6.20
CA VAL A 117 -16.45 -11.00 5.92
C VAL A 117 -16.92 -9.62 5.50
N TRP A 118 -16.13 -8.58 5.70
CA TRP A 118 -16.49 -7.21 5.40
C TRP A 118 -15.58 -6.60 4.34
N ASP A 119 -16.16 -6.20 3.21
CA ASP A 119 -15.47 -5.44 2.16
C ASP A 119 -15.45 -3.96 2.56
N GLU A 120 -14.30 -3.50 3.05
CA GLU A 120 -14.11 -2.14 3.55
C GLU A 120 -14.14 -1.10 2.42
N LEU A 121 -13.75 -1.47 1.20
CA LEU A 121 -13.79 -0.57 0.05
C LEU A 121 -15.23 -0.29 -0.41
N ASN A 122 -16.06 -1.33 -0.43
CA ASN A 122 -17.45 -1.23 -0.88
C ASN A 122 -18.46 -1.08 0.27
N GLN A 123 -18.00 -1.08 1.52
CA GLN A 123 -18.80 -0.95 2.73
C GLN A 123 -19.98 -1.93 2.77
N ARG A 124 -19.70 -3.22 2.55
CA ARG A 124 -20.70 -4.29 2.51
C ARG A 124 -20.14 -5.62 2.99
N MET A 125 -21.03 -6.52 3.41
CA MET A 125 -20.65 -7.91 3.66
C MET A 125 -20.28 -8.59 2.34
N ILE A 126 -19.29 -9.49 2.40
CA ILE A 126 -18.95 -10.39 1.31
C ILE A 126 -19.99 -11.51 1.32
N GLU A 127 -20.59 -11.78 0.17
CA GLU A 127 -21.47 -12.94 -0.03
C GLU A 127 -20.60 -14.17 -0.28
N GLU A 128 -20.90 -15.29 0.41
CA GLU A 128 -20.25 -16.59 0.19
C GLU A 128 -20.60 -17.20 -1.19
#